data_AF-A0A7S0EM52-F1
#
_entry.id   AF-A0A7S0EM52-F1
#
_cell.length_a   1.000
_cell.length_b   1.000
_cell.length_c   1.000
_cell.angle_alpha   90.00
_cell.angle_beta   90.00
_cell.angle_gamma   90.00
#
_symmetry.space_group_name_H-M   'P 1'
#
loop_
_entity.id
_entity.type
_entity.pdbx_description
1 polymer ?
#
loop_
_entity_poly.entity_id
_entity_poly.type
_entity_poly.pdbx_seq_one_letter_code
_entity_poly.pdbx_strand_id
1 'polypeptide(L)'
;EEVEEEEEEGKKEEDGQEEAKLEEKGEEEKEEGEGDGEKEVEDRENGEALEEEKAPEVLPIHEDVANLLLQQWRGVEGTFELEMKKLLRRVRQEHREMVNHISSSRSNFLEYLRRPDSKQKLLHAFQARYNSLDNELRGLQQTKSELHEQADQLQEELWAVSDASREQAEEERTSIVSDSFMSDHVQLIIVSFVGIIQQEVLRFQATRSILRDYFWYRAGRNMPEETPETFNLIQMFIDESPDIQGSPIEVDEETDAKLSESEKERLGKLKAVIDYSINFLFGQQQEEEENDHPLLLKLAQANKIEQKLMQERSKRVFERAKFLVLDVKEREAQLSQSLDKMLGDRFKNEMEAIKGVITEIKLAIEKEQRLFHNLVLKVSDFIRDEDSLTYALPPPAPPLSVLEEVGAYRLSSWQLLNLCSWLKRASSSGVITVELLTDALHKAASIAGMKMLPVEWISLPPSKLRAFLKPFDQTGGNLVDWRRLLLFLAELPPAKEEDLKRIVQLLRDRKLPLTAVPMQEAAQVKFWFEDATPACTTAPDGRAVMQGRDPKRVKEAILLAFSDGSQEVCMEH
;
A
#
# COMPACT_ATOMS: atom_id res chain seq x y z
N GLU A 1 10.34 -25.49 -1.15
CA GLU A 1 9.41 -26.04 -2.13
C GLU A 1 9.71 -25.32 -3.44
N GLU A 2 10.73 -25.80 -4.15
CA GLU A 2 10.66 -26.72 -5.33
C GLU A 2 10.39 -25.87 -6.59
N VAL A 3 11.32 -25.57 -7.52
CA VAL A 3 12.33 -26.32 -8.31
C VAL A 3 11.73 -27.37 -9.26
N GLU A 4 11.77 -27.06 -10.56
CA GLU A 4 11.81 -27.89 -11.79
C GLU A 4 12.22 -26.88 -12.89
N GLU A 5 13.35 -26.88 -13.61
CA GLU A 5 14.21 -27.88 -14.31
C GLU A 5 13.54 -28.62 -15.48
N GLU A 6 13.98 -28.33 -16.72
CA GLU A 6 14.00 -29.14 -17.95
C GLU A 6 14.76 -28.31 -19.00
N GLU A 7 16.08 -28.47 -19.21
CA GLU A 7 16.83 -29.49 -19.99
C GLU A 7 16.49 -29.61 -21.49
N GLU A 8 17.48 -29.23 -22.31
CA GLU A 8 17.58 -29.43 -23.77
C GLU A 8 18.45 -30.67 -24.05
N GLU A 9 17.93 -31.66 -24.77
CA GLU A 9 18.71 -32.77 -25.35
C GLU A 9 18.75 -32.69 -26.89
N GLY A 10 19.95 -32.44 -27.43
CA GLY A 10 20.70 -33.33 -28.32
C GLY A 10 20.12 -33.84 -29.66
N LYS A 11 20.87 -33.60 -30.75
CA LYS A 11 21.12 -34.61 -31.80
C LYS A 11 22.44 -34.42 -32.58
N LYS A 12 23.23 -35.50 -32.54
CA LYS A 12 24.47 -35.97 -33.21
C LYS A 12 24.67 -35.56 -34.68
N GLU A 13 25.88 -35.23 -35.16
CA GLU A 13 27.11 -36.03 -35.43
C GLU A 13 27.01 -37.07 -36.56
N GLU A 14 27.85 -36.89 -37.59
CA GLU A 14 28.54 -37.86 -38.47
C GLU A 14 29.43 -37.02 -39.43
N ASP A 15 30.59 -37.40 -39.95
CA ASP A 15 31.75 -38.24 -39.60
C ASP A 15 32.75 -37.99 -40.77
N GLY A 16 34.06 -38.18 -40.58
CA GLY A 16 35.00 -38.10 -41.73
C GLY A 16 36.47 -37.87 -41.39
N GLN A 17 37.15 -38.95 -41.03
CA GLN A 17 38.61 -39.12 -40.99
C GLN A 17 39.23 -39.10 -42.40
N GLU A 18 40.48 -38.67 -42.54
CA GLU A 18 41.53 -39.52 -43.17
C GLU A 18 42.96 -38.97 -43.02
N GLU A 19 43.89 -39.92 -42.91
CA GLU A 19 45.30 -39.81 -42.53
C GLU A 19 46.28 -39.55 -43.70
N ALA A 20 47.52 -39.29 -43.28
CA ALA A 20 48.80 -39.13 -43.96
C ALA A 20 49.17 -40.05 -45.16
N LYS A 21 50.06 -39.52 -46.02
CA LYS A 21 51.27 -40.16 -46.63
C LYS A 21 52.06 -39.07 -47.39
N LEU A 22 53.28 -38.70 -46.99
CA LEU A 22 54.59 -39.29 -47.35
C LEU A 22 54.75 -39.59 -48.85
N GLU A 23 55.58 -38.80 -49.53
CA GLU A 23 56.54 -39.32 -50.52
C GLU A 23 57.74 -38.37 -50.66
N GLU A 24 58.91 -38.95 -50.45
CA GLU A 24 60.26 -38.40 -50.58
C GLU A 24 60.79 -38.85 -51.94
N LYS A 25 61.48 -37.98 -52.70
CA LYS A 25 62.50 -38.37 -53.68
C LYS A 25 63.32 -37.17 -54.13
N GLY A 26 64.64 -37.29 -53.95
CA GLY A 26 65.66 -36.40 -54.50
C GLY A 26 66.19 -36.86 -55.86
N GLU A 27 67.42 -36.40 -56.14
CA GLU A 27 68.23 -36.45 -57.38
C GLU A 27 67.90 -35.31 -58.36
N GLU A 28 68.74 -34.30 -58.57
CA GLU A 28 70.17 -34.17 -58.92
C GLU A 28 70.32 -33.67 -60.37
N GLU A 29 71.06 -32.56 -60.47
CA GLU A 29 72.04 -32.18 -61.50
C GLU A 29 71.66 -31.51 -62.85
N LYS A 30 72.44 -30.43 -63.07
CA LYS A 30 73.09 -29.89 -64.29
C LYS A 30 72.42 -28.76 -65.06
N GLU A 31 73.02 -27.55 -65.00
CA GLU A 31 73.94 -26.91 -65.99
C GLU A 31 73.12 -26.07 -66.98
N GLU A 32 73.41 -24.82 -67.37
CA GLU A 32 74.62 -23.99 -67.46
C GLU A 32 74.20 -22.51 -67.66
N GLY A 33 75.15 -21.56 -67.54
CA GLY A 33 75.12 -20.26 -68.24
C GLY A 33 75.18 -19.04 -67.31
N GLU A 34 76.37 -18.60 -66.87
CA GLU A 34 77.22 -17.57 -67.51
C GLU A 34 76.65 -16.14 -67.50
N GLY A 35 77.37 -15.22 -66.85
CA GLY A 35 77.03 -13.80 -66.78
C GLY A 35 77.92 -13.01 -65.83
N ASP A 36 79.19 -12.90 -66.25
CA ASP A 36 80.36 -12.25 -65.66
C ASP A 36 80.17 -10.77 -65.23
N GLY A 37 80.98 -10.31 -64.27
CA GLY A 37 80.96 -8.95 -63.74
C GLY A 37 81.87 -8.70 -62.54
N GLU A 38 83.15 -9.04 -62.66
CA GLU A 38 84.22 -8.69 -61.73
C GLU A 38 84.37 -7.18 -61.48
N LYS A 39 84.61 -6.80 -60.22
CA LYS A 39 85.56 -5.73 -59.86
C LYS A 39 86.34 -6.14 -58.60
N GLU A 40 87.62 -6.41 -58.83
CA GLU A 40 88.68 -6.51 -57.84
C GLU A 40 88.77 -5.25 -56.97
N VAL A 41 89.24 -5.39 -55.72
CA VAL A 41 90.47 -4.73 -55.22
C VAL A 41 90.76 -5.16 -53.77
N GLU A 42 91.94 -5.76 -53.63
CA GLU A 42 92.89 -5.78 -52.51
C GLU A 42 92.65 -6.65 -51.27
N ASP A 43 93.35 -7.79 -51.31
CA ASP A 43 94.00 -8.46 -50.18
C ASP A 43 94.63 -7.46 -49.19
N ARG A 44 94.19 -7.56 -47.94
CA ARG A 44 95.08 -7.41 -46.78
C ARG A 44 94.94 -8.63 -45.91
N GLU A 45 95.89 -9.55 -46.06
CA GLU A 45 96.22 -10.54 -45.05
C GLU A 45 96.52 -9.80 -43.74
N ASN A 46 95.56 -9.78 -42.83
CA ASN A 46 95.83 -9.74 -41.40
C ASN A 46 95.26 -11.03 -40.83
N GLY A 47 96.16 -11.90 -40.39
CA GLY A 47 95.79 -13.06 -39.59
C GLY A 47 95.18 -12.57 -38.28
N GLU A 48 93.86 -12.54 -38.21
CA GLU A 48 93.12 -12.64 -36.96
C GLU A 48 92.63 -14.07 -36.88
N ALA A 49 93.10 -14.77 -35.85
CA ALA A 49 92.62 -16.09 -35.51
C ALA A 49 91.09 -16.06 -35.49
N LEU A 50 90.46 -16.98 -36.22
CA LEU A 50 89.06 -17.31 -36.02
C LEU A 50 88.92 -17.69 -34.54
N GLU A 51 88.47 -16.74 -33.71
CA GLU A 51 87.93 -17.05 -32.40
C GLU A 51 86.79 -18.03 -32.66
N GLU A 52 86.99 -19.29 -32.30
CA GLU A 52 85.91 -20.25 -32.20
C GLU A 52 84.82 -19.59 -31.36
N GLU A 53 83.68 -19.27 -31.98
CA GLU A 53 82.50 -18.72 -31.34
C GLU A 53 82.11 -19.66 -30.19
N LYS A 54 82.59 -19.33 -28.99
CA LYS A 54 82.37 -20.12 -27.79
C LYS A 54 80.87 -20.11 -27.55
N ALA A 55 80.23 -21.28 -27.66
CA ALA A 55 78.79 -21.42 -27.49
C ALA A 55 78.33 -20.64 -26.24
N PRO A 56 77.24 -19.86 -26.34
CA PRO A 56 76.84 -18.93 -25.29
C PRO A 56 76.79 -19.62 -23.92
N GLU A 57 77.61 -19.11 -22.98
CA GLU A 57 77.82 -19.74 -21.68
C GLU A 57 76.57 -19.52 -20.79
N VAL A 58 75.76 -20.56 -20.63
CA VAL A 58 74.55 -20.53 -19.80
C VAL A 58 74.90 -20.84 -18.35
N LEU A 59 74.78 -19.85 -17.46
CA LEU A 59 75.08 -20.01 -16.04
C LEU A 59 73.95 -20.77 -15.29
N PRO A 60 74.29 -21.67 -14.35
CA PRO A 60 73.32 -22.23 -13.40
C PRO A 60 72.89 -21.15 -12.40
N ILE A 61 71.61 -21.18 -11.99
CA ILE A 61 71.07 -20.18 -11.07
C ILE A 61 71.55 -20.48 -9.66
N HIS A 62 72.21 -19.50 -9.02
CA HIS A 62 72.56 -19.60 -7.61
C HIS A 62 71.31 -19.58 -6.72
N GLU A 63 71.32 -20.38 -5.64
CA GLU A 63 70.16 -20.54 -4.75
C GLU A 63 69.65 -19.20 -4.19
N ASP A 64 70.54 -18.29 -3.82
CA ASP A 64 70.17 -16.96 -3.33
C ASP A 64 69.42 -16.12 -4.38
N VAL A 65 69.81 -16.20 -5.65
CA VAL A 65 69.16 -15.46 -6.75
C VAL A 65 67.79 -16.06 -7.04
N ALA A 66 67.69 -17.39 -7.03
CA ALA A 66 66.39 -18.08 -7.17
C ALA A 66 65.43 -17.69 -6.03
N ASN A 67 65.92 -17.67 -4.79
CA ASN A 67 65.13 -17.28 -3.62
C ASN A 67 64.70 -15.81 -3.67
N LEU A 68 65.60 -14.91 -4.12
CA LEU A 68 65.29 -13.49 -4.30
C LEU A 68 64.16 -13.28 -5.33
N LEU A 69 64.30 -13.85 -6.53
CA LEU A 69 63.28 -13.74 -7.59
C LEU A 69 61.95 -14.34 -7.16
N LEU A 70 61.98 -15.49 -6.46
CA LEU A 70 60.77 -16.11 -5.93
C LEU A 70 60.09 -15.24 -4.87
N GLN A 71 60.86 -14.61 -3.97
CA GLN A 71 60.33 -13.71 -2.96
C GLN A 71 59.71 -12.45 -3.59
N GLN A 72 60.37 -11.87 -4.59
CA GLN A 72 59.84 -10.74 -5.35
C GLN A 72 58.52 -11.10 -6.03
N TRP A 73 58.48 -12.23 -6.75
CA TRP A 73 57.26 -12.70 -7.41
C TRP A 73 56.11 -12.93 -6.41
N ARG A 74 56.37 -13.62 -5.29
CA ARG A 74 55.35 -13.84 -4.24
C ARG A 74 54.86 -12.54 -3.62
N GLY A 75 55.74 -11.57 -3.42
CA GLY A 75 55.39 -10.24 -2.91
C GLY A 75 54.45 -9.51 -3.86
N VAL A 76 54.83 -9.44 -5.15
CA VAL A 76 54.06 -8.78 -6.21
C VAL A 76 52.68 -9.43 -6.36
N GLU A 77 52.61 -10.75 -6.53
CA GLU A 77 51.33 -11.46 -6.66
C GLU A 77 50.46 -11.31 -5.41
N GLY A 78 51.05 -11.36 -4.21
CA GLY A 78 50.34 -11.15 -2.96
C GLY A 78 49.74 -9.73 -2.85
N THR A 79 50.50 -8.71 -3.25
CA THR A 79 50.00 -7.32 -3.28
C THR A 79 48.92 -7.13 -4.35
N PHE A 80 49.12 -7.68 -5.55
CA PHE A 80 48.16 -7.62 -6.64
C PHE A 80 46.84 -8.28 -6.26
N GLU A 81 46.86 -9.50 -5.72
CA GLU A 81 45.66 -10.21 -5.30
C GLU A 81 44.91 -9.44 -4.20
N LEU A 82 45.64 -8.87 -3.23
CA LEU A 82 45.05 -8.09 -2.16
C LEU A 82 44.36 -6.83 -2.68
N GLU A 83 45.04 -6.03 -3.49
CA GLU A 83 44.51 -4.77 -4.02
C GLU A 83 43.38 -5.01 -5.02
N MET A 84 43.50 -6.01 -5.89
CA MET A 84 42.42 -6.40 -6.79
C MET A 84 41.15 -6.82 -6.04
N LYS A 85 41.29 -7.61 -4.96
CA LYS A 85 40.14 -7.97 -4.12
C LYS A 85 39.49 -6.75 -3.47
N LYS A 86 40.27 -5.76 -3.03
CA LYS A 86 39.75 -4.52 -2.45
C LYS A 86 38.99 -3.70 -3.48
N LEU A 87 39.59 -3.46 -4.65
CA LEU A 87 38.99 -2.67 -5.74
C LEU A 87 37.70 -3.33 -6.27
N LEU A 88 37.71 -4.65 -6.49
CA LEU A 88 36.51 -5.37 -6.94
C LEU A 88 35.40 -5.41 -5.88
N ARG A 89 35.73 -5.38 -4.58
CA ARG A 89 34.73 -5.18 -3.52
C ARG A 89 34.17 -3.76 -3.57
N ARG A 90 35.01 -2.74 -3.77
CA ARG A 90 34.59 -1.34 -3.91
C ARG A 90 33.62 -1.18 -5.08
N VAL A 91 33.96 -1.65 -6.28
CA VAL A 91 33.08 -1.61 -7.46
C VAL A 91 31.72 -2.27 -7.18
N ARG A 92 31.69 -3.42 -6.51
CA ARG A 92 30.44 -4.09 -6.14
C ARG A 92 29.63 -3.32 -5.10
N GLN A 93 30.29 -2.63 -4.17
CA GLN A 93 29.63 -1.80 -3.18
C GLN A 93 28.99 -0.58 -3.84
N GLU A 94 29.74 0.17 -4.66
CA GLU A 94 29.22 1.33 -5.40
C GLU A 94 28.01 0.96 -6.27
N HIS A 95 28.12 -0.16 -7.00
CA HIS A 95 27.01 -0.66 -7.81
C HIS A 95 25.77 -0.97 -6.98
N ARG A 96 25.94 -1.59 -5.81
CA ARG A 96 24.83 -1.89 -4.89
C ARG A 96 24.20 -0.62 -4.33
N GLU A 97 25.01 0.37 -3.96
CA GLU A 97 24.53 1.65 -3.44
C GLU A 97 23.66 2.38 -4.48
N MET A 98 24.07 2.40 -5.75
CA MET A 98 23.25 2.94 -6.84
C MET A 98 21.93 2.18 -7.06
N VAL A 99 21.97 0.85 -7.09
CA VAL A 99 20.75 0.03 -7.24
C VAL A 99 19.79 0.25 -6.08
N ASN A 100 20.32 0.32 -4.85
CA ASN A 100 19.52 0.61 -3.66
C ASN A 100 18.91 2.02 -3.72
N HIS A 101 19.69 3.01 -4.17
CA HIS A 101 19.22 4.37 -4.35
C HIS A 101 18.01 4.40 -5.30
N ILE A 102 18.09 3.77 -6.47
CA ILE A 102 16.98 3.67 -7.42
C ILE A 102 15.71 3.08 -6.75
N SER A 103 15.86 1.99 -6.01
CA SER A 103 14.72 1.37 -5.30
C SER A 103 14.14 2.28 -4.21
N SER A 104 15.01 2.99 -3.48
CA SER A 104 14.59 3.92 -2.42
C SER A 104 13.88 5.13 -2.99
N SER A 105 14.40 5.75 -4.06
CA SER A 105 13.80 6.89 -4.75
C SER A 105 12.41 6.56 -5.29
N ARG A 106 12.25 5.36 -5.89
CA ARG A 106 10.93 4.87 -6.31
C ARG A 106 9.95 4.74 -5.14
N SER A 107 10.39 4.17 -4.03
CA SER A 107 9.54 3.92 -2.85
C SER A 107 9.14 5.24 -2.18
N ASN A 108 10.09 6.15 -2.02
CA ASN A 108 9.87 7.47 -1.45
C ASN A 108 8.90 8.29 -2.31
N PHE A 109 9.05 8.25 -3.64
CA PHE A 109 8.12 8.94 -4.54
C PHE A 109 6.70 8.36 -4.48
N LEU A 110 6.57 7.03 -4.36
CA LEU A 110 5.26 6.40 -4.16
C LEU A 110 4.60 6.82 -2.84
N GLU A 111 5.37 6.94 -1.77
CA GLU A 111 4.87 7.44 -0.49
C GLU A 111 4.47 8.91 -0.59
N TYR A 112 5.30 9.73 -1.26
CA TYR A 112 5.00 11.14 -1.54
C TYR A 112 3.68 11.31 -2.29
N LEU A 113 3.43 10.50 -3.33
CA LEU A 113 2.19 10.54 -4.10
C LEU A 113 0.93 10.15 -3.30
N ARG A 114 1.09 9.38 -2.22
CA ARG A 114 -0.01 8.94 -1.33
C ARG A 114 -0.39 9.95 -0.25
N ARG A 115 0.33 11.07 -0.15
CA ARG A 115 0.06 12.09 0.86
C ARG A 115 -1.39 12.60 0.77
N PRO A 116 -2.05 12.85 1.91
CA PRO A 116 -3.41 13.38 1.92
C PRO A 116 -3.43 14.82 1.39
N ASP A 117 -4.50 15.17 0.67
CA ASP A 117 -4.72 16.50 0.12
C ASP A 117 -5.93 17.20 0.76
N SER A 118 -6.26 18.39 0.26
CA SER A 118 -7.42 19.17 0.69
C SER A 118 -8.71 18.84 -0.07
N LYS A 119 -8.67 17.96 -1.10
CA LYS A 119 -9.83 17.66 -1.97
C LYS A 119 -11.01 17.15 -1.15
N GLN A 120 -10.75 16.22 -0.22
CA GLN A 120 -11.80 15.65 0.63
C GLN A 120 -12.46 16.68 1.55
N LYS A 121 -11.72 17.70 2.00
CA LYS A 121 -12.28 18.76 2.86
C LYS A 121 -13.26 19.65 2.08
N LEU A 122 -12.91 20.00 0.84
CA LEU A 122 -13.77 20.76 -0.08
C LEU A 122 -15.06 19.98 -0.38
N LEU A 123 -14.93 18.68 -0.68
CA LEU A 123 -16.07 17.82 -0.94
C LEU A 123 -17.00 17.71 0.28
N HIS A 124 -16.46 17.47 1.48
CA HIS A 124 -17.27 17.43 2.70
C HIS A 124 -17.98 18.76 2.99
N ALA A 125 -17.30 19.89 2.82
CA ALA A 125 -17.89 21.20 3.00
C ALA A 125 -19.06 21.43 2.03
N PHE A 126 -18.89 21.02 0.77
CA PHE A 126 -19.96 21.05 -0.23
C PHE A 126 -21.12 20.13 0.16
N GLN A 127 -20.86 18.87 0.56
CA GLN A 127 -21.91 17.92 0.94
C GLN A 127 -22.75 18.43 2.12
N ALA A 128 -22.10 19.01 3.13
CA ALA A 128 -22.78 19.60 4.27
C ALA A 128 -23.67 20.78 3.85
N ARG A 129 -23.16 21.69 3.01
CA ARG A 129 -23.92 22.82 2.46
C ARG A 129 -25.10 22.33 1.62
N TYR A 130 -24.85 21.40 0.71
CA TYR A 130 -25.86 20.80 -0.17
C TYR A 130 -26.98 20.12 0.62
N ASN A 131 -26.67 19.32 1.65
CA ASN A 131 -27.68 18.60 2.42
C ASN A 131 -28.44 19.47 3.42
N SER A 132 -27.92 20.67 3.75
CA SER A 132 -28.63 21.65 4.59
C SER A 132 -29.80 22.33 3.88
N LEU A 133 -29.84 22.28 2.54
CA LEU A 133 -30.94 22.84 1.73
C LEU A 133 -32.25 22.07 1.96
N ASP A 134 -33.32 22.83 2.18
CA ASP A 134 -34.68 22.30 2.34
C ASP A 134 -35.14 21.54 1.08
N ASN A 135 -35.90 20.47 1.27
CA ASN A 135 -36.39 19.63 0.18
C ASN A 135 -37.35 20.39 -0.74
N GLU A 136 -38.15 21.33 -0.22
CA GLU A 136 -39.09 22.10 -1.04
C GLU A 136 -38.37 23.00 -2.06
N LEU A 137 -37.18 23.50 -1.72
CA LEU A 137 -36.39 24.36 -2.58
C LEU A 137 -35.68 23.60 -3.71
N ARG A 138 -35.49 22.28 -3.57
CA ARG A 138 -34.77 21.46 -4.56
C ARG A 138 -35.50 21.30 -5.89
N GLY A 139 -36.83 21.37 -5.86
CA GLY A 139 -37.66 21.26 -7.07
C GLY A 139 -37.70 22.54 -7.91
N LEU A 140 -37.25 23.68 -7.37
CA LEU A 140 -37.27 24.96 -8.08
C LEU A 140 -36.16 25.00 -9.14
N GLN A 141 -36.54 25.32 -10.38
CA GLN A 141 -35.59 25.38 -11.50
C GLN A 141 -34.44 26.36 -11.28
N GLN A 142 -34.71 27.52 -10.65
CA GLN A 142 -33.69 28.52 -10.31
C GLN A 142 -32.65 27.95 -9.32
N THR A 143 -33.13 27.25 -8.28
CA THR A 143 -32.24 26.61 -7.30
C THR A 143 -31.45 25.48 -7.93
N LYS A 144 -32.03 24.71 -8.86
CA LYS A 144 -31.27 23.70 -9.63
C LYS A 144 -30.15 24.32 -10.45
N SER A 145 -30.39 25.44 -11.16
CA SER A 145 -29.32 26.12 -11.90
C SER A 145 -28.20 26.62 -10.99
N GLU A 146 -28.53 27.22 -9.85
CA GLU A 146 -27.53 27.65 -8.87
C GLU A 146 -26.72 26.46 -8.31
N LEU A 147 -27.36 25.32 -8.08
CA LEU A 147 -26.68 24.11 -7.61
C LEU A 147 -25.75 23.50 -8.67
N HIS A 148 -26.11 23.58 -9.96
CA HIS A 148 -25.21 23.20 -11.05
C HIS A 148 -24.01 24.12 -11.15
N GLU A 149 -24.20 25.43 -11.06
CA GLU A 149 -23.09 26.39 -11.02
C GLU A 149 -22.16 26.13 -9.82
N GLN A 150 -22.71 25.81 -8.65
CA GLN A 150 -21.90 25.44 -7.48
C GLN A 150 -21.17 24.11 -7.67
N ALA A 151 -21.75 23.14 -8.39
CA ALA A 151 -21.08 21.89 -8.71
C ALA A 151 -19.94 22.11 -9.71
N ASP A 152 -20.12 22.99 -10.69
CA ASP A 152 -19.06 23.40 -11.63
C ASP A 152 -17.94 24.15 -10.90
N GLN A 153 -18.28 25.04 -9.96
CA GLN A 153 -17.29 25.72 -9.12
C GLN A 153 -16.50 24.73 -8.24
N LEU A 154 -17.18 23.74 -7.64
CA LEU A 154 -16.50 22.67 -6.89
C LEU A 154 -15.54 21.89 -7.80
N GLN A 155 -15.96 21.60 -9.03
CA GLN A 155 -15.11 20.91 -10.01
C GLN A 155 -13.84 21.71 -10.31
N GLU A 156 -13.95 23.01 -10.54
CA GLU A 156 -12.80 23.90 -10.76
C GLU A 156 -11.87 23.96 -9.54
N GLU A 157 -12.41 24.05 -8.33
CA GLU A 157 -11.61 24.04 -7.09
C GLU A 157 -10.86 22.70 -6.90
N LEU A 158 -11.52 21.58 -7.19
CA LEU A 158 -10.90 20.25 -7.11
C LEU A 158 -9.80 20.07 -8.18
N TRP A 159 -10.02 20.59 -9.39
CA TRP A 159 -9.00 20.62 -10.43
C TRP A 159 -7.81 21.48 -10.04
N ALA A 160 -8.02 22.68 -9.50
CA ALA A 160 -6.93 23.54 -9.05
C ALA A 160 -6.04 22.87 -7.99
N VAL A 161 -6.63 22.13 -7.03
CA VAL A 161 -5.87 21.35 -6.04
C VAL A 161 -5.11 20.21 -6.71
N SER A 162 -5.73 19.53 -7.68
CA SER A 162 -5.10 18.43 -8.42
C SER A 162 -3.94 18.91 -9.28
N ASP A 163 -4.07 20.05 -9.96
CA ASP A 163 -3.02 20.65 -10.79
C ASP A 163 -1.86 21.14 -9.94
N ALA A 164 -2.13 21.83 -8.83
CA ALA A 164 -1.08 22.23 -7.89
C ALA A 164 -0.34 21.02 -7.30
N SER A 165 -1.07 19.93 -7.01
CA SER A 165 -0.45 18.68 -6.54
C SER A 165 0.39 18.01 -7.61
N ARG A 166 -0.04 18.09 -8.89
CA ARG A 166 0.71 17.59 -10.04
C ARG A 166 1.99 18.39 -10.24
N GLU A 167 1.92 19.71 -10.23
CA GLU A 167 3.08 20.60 -10.37
C GLU A 167 4.14 20.30 -9.30
N GLN A 168 3.73 20.20 -8.03
CA GLN A 168 4.63 19.82 -6.93
C GLN A 168 5.23 18.41 -7.06
N ALA A 169 4.53 17.49 -7.72
CA ALA A 169 5.05 16.14 -7.96
C ALA A 169 5.97 16.10 -9.20
N GLU A 170 5.73 16.96 -10.19
CA GLU A 170 6.64 17.19 -11.31
C GLU A 170 7.95 17.80 -10.81
N GLU A 171 7.89 18.81 -9.93
CA GLU A 171 9.06 19.39 -9.26
C GLU A 171 9.87 18.33 -8.49
N GLU A 172 9.21 17.55 -7.63
CA GLU A 172 9.87 16.48 -6.87
C GLU A 172 10.51 15.43 -7.82
N ARG A 173 9.79 15.03 -8.87
CA ARG A 173 10.35 14.13 -9.89
C ARG A 173 11.59 14.75 -10.54
N THR A 174 11.54 16.02 -10.93
CA THR A 174 12.71 16.70 -11.53
C THR A 174 13.88 16.77 -10.56
N SER A 175 13.62 16.94 -9.25
CA SER A 175 14.65 16.88 -8.22
C SER A 175 15.30 15.49 -8.12
N ILE A 176 14.50 14.42 -8.16
CA ILE A 176 15.02 13.04 -8.12
C ILE A 176 15.83 12.71 -9.38
N VAL A 177 15.38 13.16 -10.55
CA VAL A 177 16.04 12.88 -11.84
C VAL A 177 17.31 13.71 -12.02
N SER A 178 17.39 14.90 -11.43
CA SER A 178 18.56 15.79 -11.54
C SER A 178 19.58 15.62 -10.40
N ASP A 179 19.38 14.66 -9.50
CA ASP A 179 20.29 14.40 -8.39
C ASP A 179 21.70 14.01 -8.90
N SER A 180 22.74 14.55 -8.24
CA SER A 180 24.14 14.25 -8.56
C SER A 180 24.55 12.85 -8.11
N PHE A 181 23.79 12.22 -7.21
CA PHE A 181 24.12 10.92 -6.62
C PHE A 181 24.58 9.87 -7.67
N MET A 182 23.79 9.67 -8.73
CA MET A 182 24.12 8.69 -9.77
C MET A 182 25.41 9.05 -10.51
N SER A 183 25.59 10.33 -10.81
CA SER A 183 26.79 10.85 -11.45
C SER A 183 28.03 10.66 -10.57
N ASP A 184 27.93 10.96 -9.27
CA ASP A 184 29.05 10.85 -8.33
C ASP A 184 29.51 9.39 -8.16
N HIS A 185 28.55 8.46 -8.04
CA HIS A 185 28.88 7.03 -7.94
C HIS A 185 29.45 6.45 -9.24
N VAL A 186 29.01 6.92 -10.42
CA VAL A 186 29.67 6.56 -11.69
C VAL A 186 31.13 7.01 -11.70
N GLN A 187 31.43 8.22 -11.20
CA GLN A 187 32.81 8.70 -11.10
C GLN A 187 33.65 7.81 -10.16
N LEU A 188 33.11 7.41 -9.01
CA LEU A 188 33.79 6.50 -8.07
C LEU A 188 34.09 5.13 -8.69
N ILE A 189 33.19 4.61 -9.53
CA ILE A 189 33.41 3.39 -10.29
C ILE A 189 34.54 3.56 -11.30
N ILE A 190 34.56 4.65 -12.07
CA ILE A 190 35.63 4.93 -13.03
C ILE A 190 36.98 5.02 -12.34
N VAL A 191 37.07 5.75 -11.21
CA VAL A 191 38.29 5.83 -10.40
C VAL A 191 38.72 4.44 -9.91
N SER A 192 37.78 3.59 -9.50
CA SER A 192 38.08 2.21 -9.09
C SER A 192 38.64 1.38 -10.25
N PHE A 193 38.15 1.59 -11.48
CA PHE A 193 38.67 0.95 -12.69
C PHE A 193 40.06 1.47 -13.09
N VAL A 194 40.34 2.77 -12.94
CA VAL A 194 41.71 3.30 -13.06
C VAL A 194 42.64 2.62 -12.05
N GLY A 195 42.18 2.42 -10.82
CA GLY A 195 42.91 1.65 -9.81
C GLY A 195 43.18 0.20 -10.21
N ILE A 196 42.25 -0.46 -10.91
CA ILE A 196 42.46 -1.82 -11.43
C ILE A 196 43.55 -1.83 -12.51
N ILE A 197 43.53 -0.88 -13.44
CA ILE A 197 44.57 -0.73 -14.48
C ILE A 197 45.93 -0.45 -13.83
N GLN A 198 45.98 0.39 -12.80
CA GLN A 198 47.20 0.64 -12.02
C GLN A 198 47.80 -0.66 -11.46
N GLN A 199 46.97 -1.57 -10.92
CA GLN A 199 47.48 -2.84 -10.40
C GLN A 199 47.97 -3.78 -11.51
N GLU A 200 47.31 -3.81 -12.67
CA GLU A 200 47.77 -4.57 -13.84
C GLU A 200 49.11 -4.02 -14.38
N VAL A 201 49.28 -2.69 -14.44
CA VAL A 201 50.54 -2.03 -14.83
C VAL A 201 51.68 -2.40 -13.88
N LEU A 202 51.46 -2.31 -12.56
CA LEU A 202 52.48 -2.66 -11.57
C LEU A 202 52.88 -4.13 -11.65
N ARG A 203 51.90 -5.02 -11.83
CA ARG A 203 52.15 -6.44 -12.02
C ARG A 203 52.92 -6.74 -13.31
N PHE A 204 52.58 -6.07 -14.40
CA PHE A 204 53.27 -6.18 -15.69
C PHE A 204 54.75 -5.75 -15.57
N GLN A 205 55.00 -4.56 -15.01
CA GLN A 205 56.36 -4.04 -14.81
C GLN A 205 57.21 -4.96 -13.93
N ALA A 206 56.63 -5.45 -12.84
CA ALA A 206 57.31 -6.37 -11.95
C ALA A 206 57.60 -7.73 -12.61
N THR A 207 56.65 -8.27 -13.38
CA THR A 207 56.83 -9.53 -14.13
C THR A 207 57.94 -9.38 -15.17
N ARG A 208 57.96 -8.28 -15.93
CA ARG A 208 59.03 -7.98 -16.88
C ARG A 208 60.40 -7.86 -16.20
N SER A 209 60.45 -7.20 -15.04
CA SER A 209 61.68 -7.08 -14.24
C SER A 209 62.19 -8.46 -13.81
N ILE A 210 61.32 -9.31 -13.24
CA ILE A 210 61.68 -10.68 -12.82
C ILE A 210 62.15 -11.52 -14.01
N LEU A 211 61.49 -11.42 -15.18
CA LEU A 211 61.90 -12.11 -16.39
C LEU A 211 63.27 -11.63 -16.88
N ARG A 212 63.47 -10.32 -16.98
CA ARG A 212 64.75 -9.70 -17.38
C ARG A 212 65.86 -10.20 -16.48
N ASP A 213 65.67 -10.05 -15.17
CA ASP A 213 66.63 -10.39 -14.13
C ASP A 213 67.02 -11.87 -14.16
N TYR A 214 66.03 -12.76 -14.36
CA TYR A 214 66.25 -14.20 -14.55
C TYR A 214 67.08 -14.52 -15.80
N PHE A 215 66.71 -13.96 -16.97
CA PHE A 215 67.36 -14.29 -18.23
C PHE A 215 68.75 -13.64 -18.38
N TRP A 216 68.93 -12.42 -17.85
CA TRP A 216 70.21 -11.70 -17.85
C TRP A 216 71.22 -12.39 -16.94
N TYR A 217 70.82 -12.81 -15.74
CA TYR A 217 71.67 -13.59 -14.84
C TYR A 217 72.17 -14.86 -15.51
N ARG A 218 71.29 -15.61 -16.17
CA ARG A 218 71.65 -16.86 -16.86
C ARG A 218 72.50 -16.65 -18.11
N ALA A 219 72.44 -15.47 -18.71
CA ALA A 219 73.29 -15.06 -19.84
C ALA A 219 74.62 -14.44 -19.38
N GLY A 220 74.92 -14.43 -18.08
CA GLY A 220 76.15 -13.84 -17.53
C GLY A 220 76.23 -12.32 -17.67
N ARG A 221 75.10 -11.64 -17.90
CA ARG A 221 75.04 -10.17 -18.03
C ARG A 221 74.95 -9.50 -16.67
N ASN A 222 75.49 -8.29 -16.58
CA ASN A 222 75.32 -7.43 -15.42
C ASN A 222 73.87 -6.97 -15.31
N MET A 223 73.30 -7.05 -14.12
CA MET A 223 71.96 -6.52 -13.86
C MET A 223 71.94 -5.00 -14.03
N PRO A 224 71.01 -4.41 -14.79
CA PRO A 224 70.87 -2.97 -14.86
C PRO A 224 70.29 -2.45 -13.53
N GLU A 225 70.89 -1.40 -12.98
CA GLU A 225 70.34 -0.65 -11.83
C GLU A 225 69.21 0.28 -12.32
N GLU A 226 68.10 -0.30 -12.77
CA GLU A 226 66.92 0.49 -13.12
C GLU A 226 65.98 0.60 -11.93
N THR A 227 65.76 1.83 -11.47
CA THR A 227 64.58 2.15 -10.67
C THR A 227 63.39 2.23 -11.61
N PRO A 228 62.40 1.31 -11.54
CA PRO A 228 61.20 1.44 -12.36
C PRO A 228 60.52 2.79 -12.04
N GLU A 229 60.19 3.54 -13.09
CA GLU A 229 59.48 4.80 -12.94
C GLU A 229 58.14 4.57 -12.24
N THR A 230 57.86 5.39 -11.22
CA THR A 230 56.64 5.26 -10.42
C THR A 230 55.42 5.68 -11.24
N PHE A 231 54.66 4.70 -11.71
CA PHE A 231 53.34 4.91 -12.29
C PHE A 231 52.32 5.20 -11.21
N ASN A 232 51.75 6.40 -11.20
CA ASN A 232 50.59 6.74 -10.38
C ASN A 232 49.45 7.25 -11.26
N LEU A 233 48.85 6.34 -12.01
CA LEU A 233 47.72 6.58 -12.91
C LEU A 233 46.52 7.20 -12.18
N ILE A 234 46.31 6.85 -10.91
CA ILE A 234 45.24 7.44 -10.10
C ILE A 234 45.50 8.94 -9.93
N GLN A 235 46.73 9.32 -9.56
CA GLN A 235 47.09 10.73 -9.41
C GLN A 235 47.02 11.47 -10.75
N MET A 236 47.53 10.87 -11.83
CA MET A 236 47.46 11.48 -13.16
C MET A 236 46.01 11.66 -13.67
N PHE A 237 45.11 10.74 -13.30
CA PHE A 237 43.68 10.84 -13.61
C PHE A 237 43.01 11.93 -12.79
N ILE A 238 43.37 12.09 -11.51
CA ILE A 238 42.84 13.15 -10.64
C ILE A 238 43.34 14.53 -11.09
N ASP A 239 44.61 14.63 -11.47
CA ASP A 239 45.26 15.88 -11.89
C ASP A 239 44.91 16.30 -13.33
N GLU A 240 44.08 15.51 -14.03
CA GLU A 240 43.71 15.72 -15.44
C GLU A 240 44.93 16.01 -16.34
N SER A 241 45.96 15.18 -16.21
CA SER A 241 47.20 15.33 -16.97
C SER A 241 46.93 15.49 -18.48
N PRO A 242 47.66 16.37 -19.20
CA PRO A 242 47.47 16.56 -20.65
C PRO A 242 47.59 15.25 -21.44
N ASP A 243 48.41 14.30 -20.95
CA ASP A 243 48.60 13.00 -21.58
C ASP A 243 47.42 12.03 -21.39
N ILE A 244 46.46 12.37 -20.51
CA ILE A 244 45.27 11.60 -20.19
C ILE A 244 43.99 12.40 -20.53
N GLN A 245 44.11 13.45 -21.36
CA GLN A 245 42.93 14.12 -21.93
C GLN A 245 42.24 13.16 -22.91
N GLY A 246 41.31 12.37 -22.39
CA GLY A 246 40.50 11.47 -23.20
C GLY A 246 39.52 12.26 -24.05
N SER A 247 39.42 11.91 -25.33
CA SER A 247 38.27 12.27 -26.14
C SER A 247 37.04 11.46 -25.69
N PRO A 248 35.82 12.01 -25.84
CA PRO A 248 34.62 11.21 -25.67
C PRO A 248 34.72 9.93 -26.48
N ILE A 249 34.34 8.79 -25.89
CA ILE A 249 34.41 7.53 -26.61
C ILE A 249 33.50 7.56 -27.82
N GLU A 250 34.03 7.12 -28.95
CA GLU A 250 33.23 6.70 -30.09
C GLU A 250 32.47 5.43 -29.72
N VAL A 251 31.16 5.56 -29.56
CA VAL A 251 30.25 4.48 -29.25
C VAL A 251 29.32 4.24 -30.43
N ASP A 252 28.85 3.00 -30.58
CA ASP A 252 27.85 2.63 -31.59
C ASP A 252 26.53 3.39 -31.34
N GLU A 253 25.74 3.63 -32.40
CA GLU A 253 24.54 4.49 -32.34
C GLU A 253 23.58 4.10 -31.20
N GLU A 254 23.46 2.81 -30.89
CA GLU A 254 22.57 2.32 -29.83
C GLU A 254 23.07 2.69 -28.42
N THR A 255 24.37 2.66 -28.19
CA THR A 255 24.96 3.03 -26.89
C THR A 255 25.17 4.53 -26.76
N ASP A 256 25.34 5.23 -27.88
CA ASP A 256 25.42 6.69 -27.94
C ASP A 256 24.13 7.36 -27.44
N ALA A 257 22.97 6.76 -27.73
CA ALA A 257 21.67 7.22 -27.26
C ALA A 257 21.43 7.02 -25.75
N LYS A 258 22.19 6.13 -25.10
CA LYS A 258 21.99 5.74 -23.69
C LYS A 258 22.93 6.46 -22.72
N LEU A 259 24.06 6.96 -23.20
CA LEU A 259 25.09 7.62 -22.38
C LEU A 259 24.96 9.14 -22.46
N SER A 260 25.11 9.82 -21.33
CA SER A 260 25.27 11.28 -21.33
C SER A 260 26.67 11.68 -21.81
N GLU A 261 26.83 12.90 -22.32
CA GLU A 261 28.13 13.44 -22.72
C GLU A 261 29.17 13.35 -21.58
N SER A 262 28.74 13.57 -20.34
CA SER A 262 29.61 13.46 -19.17
C SER A 262 30.12 12.03 -18.92
N GLU A 263 29.32 11.01 -19.21
CA GLU A 263 29.74 9.61 -19.09
C GLU A 263 30.65 9.20 -20.23
N LYS A 264 30.37 9.65 -21.45
CA LYS A 264 31.25 9.45 -22.62
C LYS A 264 32.62 10.05 -22.36
N GLU A 265 32.68 11.24 -21.77
CA GLU A 265 33.92 11.90 -21.35
C GLU A 265 34.66 11.07 -20.29
N ARG A 266 33.98 10.63 -19.22
CA ARG A 266 34.61 9.85 -18.14
C ARG A 266 35.14 8.50 -18.61
N LEU A 267 34.36 7.78 -19.39
CA LEU A 267 34.81 6.52 -19.99
C LEU A 267 35.94 6.81 -21.01
N GLY A 268 35.89 7.93 -21.74
CA GLY A 268 36.97 8.42 -22.62
C GLY A 268 38.28 8.67 -21.88
N LYS A 269 38.22 9.33 -20.72
CA LYS A 269 39.36 9.49 -19.81
C LYS A 269 39.92 8.13 -19.37
N LEU A 270 39.06 7.17 -18.99
CA LEU A 270 39.51 5.81 -18.67
C LEU A 270 40.20 5.13 -19.85
N LYS A 271 39.67 5.28 -21.07
CA LYS A 271 40.31 4.75 -22.28
C LYS A 271 41.68 5.39 -22.52
N ALA A 272 41.79 6.71 -22.37
CA ALA A 272 43.05 7.43 -22.50
C ALA A 272 44.08 6.99 -21.44
N VAL A 273 43.67 6.75 -20.19
CA VAL A 273 44.56 6.16 -19.16
C VAL A 273 45.13 4.83 -19.64
N ILE A 274 44.28 3.96 -20.19
CA ILE A 274 44.67 2.64 -20.69
C ILE A 274 45.63 2.79 -21.87
N ASP A 275 45.28 3.59 -22.87
CA ASP A 275 46.08 3.79 -24.07
C ASP A 275 47.45 4.42 -23.72
N TYR A 276 47.47 5.42 -22.83
CA TYR A 276 48.71 6.00 -22.30
C TYR A 276 49.57 4.95 -21.61
N SER A 277 49.00 4.15 -20.70
CA SER A 277 49.75 3.12 -19.98
C SER A 277 50.34 2.07 -20.93
N ILE A 278 49.59 1.64 -21.95
CA ILE A 278 50.05 0.68 -22.96
C ILE A 278 51.16 1.28 -23.81
N ASN A 279 50.95 2.48 -24.35
CA ASN A 279 51.92 3.14 -25.23
C ASN A 279 53.22 3.48 -24.50
N PHE A 280 53.12 3.94 -23.25
CA PHE A 280 54.29 4.20 -22.43
C PHE A 280 55.09 2.92 -22.15
N LEU A 281 54.43 1.87 -21.66
CA LEU A 281 55.10 0.62 -21.28
C LEU A 281 55.75 -0.09 -22.48
N PHE A 282 55.16 0.06 -23.67
CA PHE A 282 55.66 -0.60 -24.88
C PHE A 282 56.58 0.32 -25.71
N GLY A 283 56.50 1.63 -25.53
CA GLY A 283 57.40 2.62 -26.15
C GLY A 283 58.83 2.55 -25.59
N GLN A 284 59.01 2.15 -24.32
CA GLN A 284 60.32 1.90 -23.69
C GLN A 284 61.08 0.66 -24.25
N GLN A 285 60.80 0.22 -25.48
CA GLN A 285 61.36 -1.01 -26.06
C GLN A 285 62.33 -0.78 -27.23
N GLN A 286 62.56 0.47 -27.66
CA GLN A 286 63.30 0.73 -28.90
C GLN A 286 64.84 0.64 -28.81
N GLU A 287 65.43 0.25 -27.67
CA GLU A 287 66.90 0.15 -27.52
C GLU A 287 67.39 -1.19 -26.94
N GLU A 288 66.72 -2.31 -27.19
CA GLU A 288 67.34 -3.63 -26.97
C GLU A 288 68.04 -4.06 -28.27
N GLU A 289 69.34 -3.78 -28.35
CA GLU A 289 70.27 -4.22 -29.41
C GLU A 289 69.96 -5.67 -29.86
N GLU A 290 70.00 -5.91 -31.18
CA GLU A 290 69.96 -7.24 -31.79
C GLU A 290 70.98 -8.14 -31.08
N ASN A 291 70.49 -8.95 -30.16
CA ASN A 291 71.31 -9.79 -29.32
C ASN A 291 71.05 -11.24 -29.70
N ASP A 292 72.01 -11.85 -30.41
CA ASP A 292 71.95 -13.22 -30.95
C ASP A 292 71.96 -14.32 -29.87
N HIS A 293 71.88 -13.96 -28.58
CA HIS A 293 71.91 -14.91 -27.48
C HIS A 293 70.57 -15.68 -27.34
N PRO A 294 70.53 -17.03 -27.38
CA PRO A 294 69.31 -17.83 -27.36
C PRO A 294 68.38 -17.57 -26.16
N LEU A 295 68.92 -17.25 -24.99
CA LEU A 295 68.13 -16.89 -23.80
C LEU A 295 67.46 -15.51 -23.91
N LEU A 296 68.06 -14.56 -24.62
CA LEU A 296 67.47 -13.23 -24.80
C LEU A 296 66.35 -13.26 -25.85
N LEU A 297 66.46 -14.14 -26.85
CA LEU A 297 65.33 -14.43 -27.73
C LEU A 297 64.13 -15.01 -26.95
N LYS A 298 64.38 -15.89 -25.97
CA LYS A 298 63.32 -16.41 -25.07
C LYS A 298 62.73 -15.33 -24.16
N LEU A 299 63.56 -14.41 -23.63
CA LEU A 299 63.08 -13.24 -22.90
C LEU A 299 62.17 -12.37 -23.77
N ALA A 300 62.59 -12.07 -25.01
CA ALA A 300 61.79 -11.29 -25.96
C ALA A 300 60.45 -11.97 -26.28
N GLN A 301 60.44 -13.30 -26.45
CA GLN A 301 59.20 -14.07 -26.62
C GLN A 301 58.30 -14.00 -25.38
N ALA A 302 58.86 -14.17 -24.18
CA ALA A 302 58.12 -14.08 -22.92
C ALA A 302 57.52 -12.68 -22.72
N ASN A 303 58.28 -11.62 -23.00
CA ASN A 303 57.81 -10.24 -22.97
C ASN A 303 56.65 -10.02 -23.95
N LYS A 304 56.74 -10.54 -25.19
CA LYS A 304 55.63 -10.46 -26.16
C LYS A 304 54.36 -11.15 -25.65
N ILE A 305 54.47 -12.26 -24.91
CA ILE A 305 53.31 -12.93 -24.31
C ILE A 305 52.71 -12.04 -23.21
N GLU A 306 53.54 -11.52 -22.31
CA GLU A 306 53.10 -10.69 -21.19
C GLU A 306 52.45 -9.38 -21.69
N GLN A 307 52.96 -8.79 -22.77
CA GLN A 307 52.35 -7.64 -23.43
C GLN A 307 50.94 -7.93 -23.96
N LYS A 308 50.77 -9.07 -24.65
CA LYS A 308 49.46 -9.49 -25.15
C LYS A 308 48.47 -9.68 -23.99
N LEU A 309 48.90 -10.33 -22.91
CA LEU A 309 48.07 -10.53 -21.72
C LEU A 309 47.65 -9.19 -21.09
N MET A 310 48.57 -8.24 -20.96
CA MET A 310 48.26 -6.90 -20.44
C MET A 310 47.26 -6.16 -21.33
N GLN A 311 47.42 -6.19 -22.65
CA GLN A 311 46.48 -5.60 -23.59
C GLN A 311 45.09 -6.24 -23.49
N GLU A 312 45.01 -7.57 -23.47
CA GLU A 312 43.74 -8.29 -23.36
C GLU A 312 43.01 -8.02 -22.05
N ARG A 313 43.75 -8.02 -20.92
CA ARG A 313 43.16 -7.69 -19.61
C ARG A 313 42.68 -6.25 -19.55
N SER A 314 43.49 -5.30 -20.03
CA SER A 314 43.11 -3.88 -20.04
C SER A 314 41.85 -3.63 -20.87
N LYS A 315 41.73 -4.29 -22.03
CA LYS A 315 40.50 -4.27 -22.85
C LYS A 315 39.29 -4.81 -22.09
N ARG A 316 39.42 -5.98 -21.43
CA ARG A 316 38.32 -6.55 -20.62
C ARG A 316 37.92 -5.66 -19.45
N VAL A 317 38.88 -5.01 -18.79
CA VAL A 317 38.63 -4.08 -17.69
C VAL A 317 37.81 -2.88 -18.20
N PHE A 318 38.18 -2.33 -19.36
CA PHE A 318 37.43 -1.26 -20.00
C PHE A 318 36.00 -1.67 -20.40
N GLU A 319 35.85 -2.82 -21.06
CA GLU A 319 34.53 -3.36 -21.44
C GLU A 319 33.64 -3.57 -20.21
N ARG A 320 34.22 -4.06 -19.11
CA ARG A 320 33.48 -4.24 -17.86
C ARG A 320 33.06 -2.90 -17.24
N ALA A 321 33.92 -1.87 -17.30
CA ALA A 321 33.58 -0.53 -16.85
C ALA A 321 32.43 0.05 -17.68
N LYS A 322 32.53 -0.01 -19.02
CA LYS A 322 31.48 0.43 -19.95
C LYS A 322 30.15 -0.26 -19.66
N PHE A 323 30.16 -1.59 -19.49
CA PHE A 323 28.96 -2.36 -19.16
C PHE A 323 28.28 -1.88 -17.87
N LEU A 324 29.04 -1.66 -16.79
CA LEU A 324 28.46 -1.23 -15.52
C LEU A 324 27.85 0.17 -15.60
N VAL A 325 28.48 1.09 -16.34
CA VAL A 325 27.92 2.44 -16.55
C VAL A 325 26.62 2.35 -17.35
N LEU A 326 26.59 1.57 -18.43
CA LEU A 326 25.38 1.36 -19.23
C LEU A 326 24.23 0.73 -18.44
N ASP A 327 24.52 -0.32 -17.66
CA ASP A 327 23.55 -1.01 -16.81
C ASP A 327 22.89 -0.06 -15.79
N VAL A 328 23.67 0.86 -15.22
CA VAL A 328 23.17 1.86 -14.28
C VAL A 328 22.32 2.90 -14.98
N LYS A 329 22.75 3.38 -16.15
CA LYS A 329 22.01 4.37 -16.95
C LYS A 329 20.69 3.85 -17.46
N GLU A 330 20.65 2.58 -17.87
CA GLU A 330 19.41 1.92 -18.23
C GLU A 330 18.42 1.89 -17.06
N ARG A 331 18.89 1.54 -15.86
CA ARG A 331 18.03 1.56 -14.66
C ARG A 331 17.56 2.96 -14.26
N GLU A 332 18.41 3.97 -14.42
CA GLU A 332 18.06 5.37 -14.18
C GLU A 332 16.97 5.84 -15.17
N ALA A 333 17.10 5.49 -16.45
CA ALA A 333 16.07 5.76 -17.46
C ALA A 333 14.75 5.03 -17.15
N GLN A 334 14.81 3.76 -16.73
CA GLN A 334 13.64 3.00 -16.28
C GLN A 334 12.98 3.63 -15.05
N LEU A 335 13.77 4.13 -14.10
CA LEU A 335 13.25 4.86 -12.94
C LEU A 335 12.51 6.12 -13.40
N SER A 336 13.13 6.97 -14.22
CA SER A 336 12.52 8.20 -14.73
C SER A 336 11.18 7.94 -15.43
N GLN A 337 11.15 6.95 -16.34
CA GLN A 337 9.93 6.53 -17.03
C GLN A 337 8.88 5.96 -16.06
N SER A 338 9.30 5.19 -15.06
CA SER A 338 8.39 4.68 -14.04
C SER A 338 7.78 5.81 -13.21
N LEU A 339 8.55 6.83 -12.83
CA LEU A 339 8.07 7.99 -12.08
C LEU A 339 7.04 8.78 -12.90
N ASP A 340 7.33 9.04 -14.19
CA ASP A 340 6.40 9.69 -15.13
C ASP A 340 5.09 8.94 -15.24
N LYS A 341 5.18 7.62 -15.45
CA LYS A 341 4.00 6.77 -15.59
C LYS A 341 3.14 6.79 -14.33
N MET A 342 3.76 6.65 -13.15
CA MET A 342 3.03 6.67 -11.87
C MET A 342 2.33 8.02 -11.63
N LEU A 343 2.98 9.13 -11.98
CA LEU A 343 2.39 10.46 -11.88
C LEU A 343 1.22 10.63 -12.86
N GLY A 344 1.40 10.21 -14.12
CA GLY A 344 0.37 10.27 -15.15
C GLY A 344 -0.85 9.41 -14.81
N ASP A 345 -0.63 8.17 -14.38
CA ASP A 345 -1.70 7.25 -13.96
C ASP A 345 -2.46 7.81 -12.76
N ARG A 346 -1.76 8.35 -11.75
CA ARG A 346 -2.39 9.01 -10.59
C ARG A 346 -3.25 10.19 -11.04
N PHE A 347 -2.73 11.09 -11.85
CA PHE A 347 -3.47 12.28 -12.29
C PHE A 347 -4.70 11.90 -13.12
N LYS A 348 -4.56 10.92 -14.02
CA LYS A 348 -5.68 10.41 -14.80
C LYS A 348 -6.78 9.84 -13.89
N ASN A 349 -6.42 8.98 -12.94
CA ASN A 349 -7.37 8.40 -12.00
C ASN A 349 -8.02 9.49 -11.13
N GLU A 350 -7.27 10.50 -10.70
CA GLU A 350 -7.80 11.67 -9.98
C GLU A 350 -8.84 12.44 -10.79
N MET A 351 -8.58 12.69 -12.08
CA MET A 351 -9.54 13.35 -12.97
C MET A 351 -10.81 12.52 -13.16
N GLU A 352 -10.67 11.20 -13.30
CA GLU A 352 -11.80 10.27 -13.38
C GLU A 352 -12.61 10.24 -12.08
N ALA A 353 -11.95 10.25 -10.92
CA ALA A 353 -12.59 10.29 -9.61
C ALA A 353 -13.36 11.61 -9.37
N ILE A 354 -12.75 12.76 -9.69
CA ILE A 354 -13.41 14.07 -9.62
C ILE A 354 -14.63 14.09 -10.54
N LYS A 355 -14.48 13.63 -11.79
CA LYS A 355 -15.60 13.54 -12.73
C LYS A 355 -16.72 12.64 -12.20
N GLY A 356 -16.38 11.52 -11.57
CA GLY A 356 -17.33 10.61 -10.93
C GLY A 356 -18.12 11.28 -9.82
N VAL A 357 -17.45 11.97 -8.89
CA VAL A 357 -18.08 12.73 -7.80
C VAL A 357 -19.04 13.79 -8.34
N ILE A 358 -18.58 14.61 -9.29
CA ILE A 358 -19.39 15.69 -9.86
C ILE A 358 -20.61 15.12 -10.59
N THR A 359 -20.45 14.00 -11.29
CA THR A 359 -21.57 13.31 -11.95
C THR A 359 -22.60 12.84 -10.92
N GLU A 360 -22.19 12.23 -9.81
CA GLU A 360 -23.10 11.80 -8.74
C GLU A 360 -23.83 12.99 -8.10
N ILE A 361 -23.14 14.11 -7.87
CA ILE A 361 -23.73 15.35 -7.36
C ILE A 361 -24.78 15.90 -8.34
N LYS A 362 -24.44 16.01 -9.63
CA LYS A 362 -25.37 16.48 -10.67
C LYS A 362 -26.58 15.57 -10.80
N LEU A 363 -26.40 14.26 -10.72
CA LEU A 363 -27.50 13.29 -10.71
C LEU A 363 -28.42 13.46 -9.48
N ALA A 364 -27.86 13.76 -8.30
CA ALA A 364 -28.65 14.03 -7.11
C ALA A 364 -29.46 15.35 -7.23
N ILE A 365 -28.87 16.38 -7.85
CA ILE A 365 -29.55 17.65 -8.17
C ILE A 365 -30.76 17.41 -9.06
N GLU A 366 -30.57 16.65 -10.16
CA GLU A 366 -31.66 16.36 -11.10
C GLU A 366 -32.79 15.53 -10.47
N LYS A 367 -32.44 14.60 -9.58
CA LYS A 367 -33.39 13.76 -8.83
C LYS A 367 -34.03 14.48 -7.64
N GLU A 368 -33.65 15.72 -7.35
CA GLU A 368 -34.14 16.50 -6.20
C GLU A 368 -33.88 15.83 -4.85
N GLN A 369 -32.82 15.01 -4.78
CA GLN A 369 -32.49 14.20 -3.60
C GLN A 369 -31.35 14.82 -2.80
N ARG A 370 -31.27 14.42 -1.52
CA ARG A 370 -30.09 14.67 -0.70
C ARG A 370 -28.99 13.67 -1.06
N LEU A 371 -27.74 14.05 -0.81
CA LEU A 371 -26.61 13.13 -0.90
C LEU A 371 -26.60 12.26 0.36
N PHE A 372 -27.32 11.14 0.35
CA PHE A 372 -27.47 10.23 1.50
C PHE A 372 -26.14 9.70 2.02
N HIS A 373 -25.29 9.25 1.10
CA HIS A 373 -24.04 8.58 1.38
C HIS A 373 -22.88 9.57 1.37
N ASN A 374 -21.90 9.31 2.21
CA ASN A 374 -20.70 10.11 2.24
C ASN A 374 -19.89 9.88 0.95
N LEU A 375 -19.48 10.97 0.29
CA LEU A 375 -18.71 10.89 -0.95
C LEU A 375 -17.25 11.11 -0.56
N VAL A 376 -16.41 10.13 -0.88
CA VAL A 376 -15.01 10.11 -0.45
C VAL A 376 -14.09 10.05 -1.67
N LEU A 377 -13.18 11.02 -1.76
CA LEU A 377 -12.03 11.05 -2.66
C LEU A 377 -10.80 10.59 -1.89
N LYS A 378 -10.34 9.36 -2.13
CA LYS A 378 -9.11 8.81 -1.55
C LYS A 378 -7.98 8.87 -2.56
N VAL A 379 -7.15 9.92 -2.48
CA VAL A 379 -6.03 10.17 -3.40
C VAL A 379 -6.52 10.17 -4.86
N SER A 380 -6.61 9.01 -5.49
CA SER A 380 -7.04 8.77 -6.86
C SER A 380 -8.39 8.06 -7.04
N ASP A 381 -9.05 7.64 -5.96
CA ASP A 381 -10.28 6.83 -6.03
C ASP A 381 -11.51 7.59 -5.54
N PHE A 382 -12.64 7.43 -6.24
CA PHE A 382 -13.95 7.88 -5.77
C PHE A 382 -14.72 6.72 -5.15
N ILE A 383 -15.12 6.89 -3.90
CA ILE A 383 -15.88 5.91 -3.11
C ILE A 383 -17.16 6.57 -2.61
N ARG A 384 -18.29 5.91 -2.84
CA ARG A 384 -19.56 6.21 -2.17
C ARG A 384 -19.67 5.29 -0.95
N ASP A 385 -19.52 5.88 0.23
CA ASP A 385 -19.56 5.16 1.49
C ASP A 385 -21.01 4.97 1.95
N GLU A 386 -21.53 3.75 1.77
CA GLU A 386 -22.91 3.41 2.10
C GLU A 386 -23.17 3.29 3.60
N ASP A 387 -22.14 3.04 4.39
CA ASP A 387 -22.23 2.87 5.85
C ASP A 387 -22.25 4.22 6.58
N SER A 388 -21.66 5.25 5.98
CA SER A 388 -21.63 6.61 6.52
C SER A 388 -22.73 7.49 5.93
N LEU A 389 -23.79 7.70 6.69
CA LEU A 389 -24.83 8.66 6.34
C LEU A 389 -24.40 10.10 6.63
N THR A 390 -24.71 11.01 5.72
CA THR A 390 -24.41 12.45 5.85
C THR A 390 -25.41 13.21 6.71
N TYR A 391 -26.57 12.62 7.01
CA TYR A 391 -27.58 13.20 7.91
C TYR A 391 -28.37 12.12 8.65
N ALA A 392 -28.89 12.46 9.82
CA ALA A 392 -29.70 11.55 10.63
C ALA A 392 -31.09 11.33 9.99
N LEU A 393 -31.48 10.06 9.82
CA LEU A 393 -32.83 9.73 9.38
C LEU A 393 -33.83 10.15 10.47
N PRO A 394 -34.94 10.82 10.10
CA PRO A 394 -36.00 11.10 11.06
C PRO A 394 -36.54 9.77 11.63
N PRO A 395 -36.83 9.70 12.94
CA PRO A 395 -37.34 8.47 13.53
C PRO A 395 -38.66 8.06 12.85
N PRO A 396 -38.90 6.76 12.64
CA PRO A 396 -40.15 6.29 12.07
C PRO A 396 -41.32 6.81 12.91
N ALA A 397 -42.40 7.21 12.23
CA ALA A 397 -43.60 7.69 12.91
C ALA A 397 -44.08 6.64 13.92
N PRO A 398 -44.52 7.06 15.12
CA PRO A 398 -45.01 6.11 16.12
C PRO A 398 -46.18 5.30 15.56
N PRO A 399 -46.29 4.00 15.89
CA PRO A 399 -47.38 3.16 15.41
C PRO A 399 -48.73 3.74 15.83
N LEU A 400 -49.70 3.70 14.91
CA LEU A 400 -51.06 4.16 15.19
C LEU A 400 -51.66 3.34 16.34
N SER A 401 -52.32 4.01 17.29
CA SER A 401 -52.96 3.34 18.43
C SER A 401 -54.16 2.49 17.99
N VAL A 402 -54.33 1.31 18.58
CA VAL A 402 -55.47 0.41 18.36
C VAL A 402 -56.77 1.09 18.81
N LEU A 403 -57.82 0.99 18.01
CA LEU A 403 -59.15 1.56 18.29
C LEU A 403 -60.08 0.47 18.85
N GLU A 404 -60.70 0.71 20.00
CA GLU A 404 -61.63 -0.24 20.62
C GLU A 404 -63.07 0.04 20.15
N GLU A 405 -63.73 -0.95 19.58
CA GLU A 405 -65.14 -0.88 19.22
C GLU A 405 -65.99 -1.47 20.35
N VAL A 406 -66.55 -0.58 21.18
CA VAL A 406 -67.35 -0.94 22.35
C VAL A 406 -68.75 -0.31 22.23
N GLY A 407 -69.80 -1.03 22.62
CA GLY A 407 -71.18 -0.55 22.49
C GLY A 407 -71.47 0.76 23.22
N ALA A 408 -72.46 1.52 22.77
CA ALA A 408 -72.70 2.92 23.17
C ALA A 408 -72.89 3.18 24.69
N TYR A 409 -73.32 2.17 25.46
CA TYR A 409 -73.52 2.24 26.92
C TYR A 409 -72.37 1.64 27.73
N ARG A 410 -71.32 1.13 27.07
CA ARG A 410 -70.22 0.41 27.69
C ARG A 410 -68.95 1.26 27.69
N LEU A 411 -68.22 1.20 28.80
CA LEU A 411 -66.92 1.87 28.93
C LEU A 411 -65.86 1.17 28.07
N SER A 412 -65.01 1.91 27.36
CA SER A 412 -63.77 1.37 26.79
C SER A 412 -62.76 1.05 27.89
N SER A 413 -61.74 0.26 27.60
CA SER A 413 -60.69 -0.08 28.58
C SER A 413 -59.96 1.18 29.08
N TRP A 414 -59.81 2.16 28.20
CA TRP A 414 -59.24 3.45 28.55
C TRP A 414 -60.17 4.28 29.44
N GLN A 415 -61.47 4.30 29.16
CA GLN A 415 -62.46 4.96 30.03
C GLN A 415 -62.57 4.27 31.39
N LEU A 416 -62.50 2.94 31.46
CA LEU A 416 -62.47 2.16 32.71
C LEU A 416 -61.26 2.53 33.57
N LEU A 417 -60.06 2.57 32.97
CA LEU A 417 -58.83 2.94 33.68
C LEU A 417 -58.90 4.37 34.20
N ASN A 418 -59.35 5.31 33.38
CA ASN A 418 -59.48 6.70 33.80
C ASN A 418 -60.52 6.85 34.92
N LEU A 419 -61.70 6.22 34.77
CA LEU A 419 -62.76 6.20 35.78
C LEU A 419 -62.27 5.63 37.11
N CYS A 420 -61.52 4.54 37.07
CA CYS A 420 -60.86 3.97 38.24
C CYS A 420 -59.91 4.96 38.92
N SER A 421 -59.00 5.58 38.15
CA SER A 421 -58.05 6.56 38.69
C SER A 421 -58.74 7.77 39.34
N TRP A 422 -59.93 8.11 38.84
CA TRP A 422 -60.70 9.25 39.28
C TRP A 422 -61.52 8.95 40.53
N LEU A 423 -62.17 7.78 40.58
CA LEU A 423 -62.84 7.28 41.77
C LEU A 423 -61.85 7.02 42.91
N LYS A 424 -60.67 6.48 42.62
CA LYS A 424 -59.60 6.27 43.60
C LYS A 424 -59.11 7.59 44.22
N ARG A 425 -59.05 8.67 43.43
CA ARG A 425 -58.77 10.03 43.92
C ARG A 425 -59.91 10.61 44.76
N ALA A 426 -61.15 10.24 44.47
CA ALA A 426 -62.32 10.69 45.22
C ALA A 426 -62.54 9.91 46.53
N SER A 427 -62.24 8.60 46.55
CA SER A 427 -62.27 7.73 47.74
C SER A 427 -61.23 6.63 47.62
N SER A 428 -60.15 6.75 48.40
CA SER A 428 -59.09 5.73 48.50
C SER A 428 -59.53 4.46 49.24
N SER A 429 -60.62 4.53 50.02
CA SER A 429 -61.12 3.43 50.85
C SER A 429 -61.88 2.35 50.09
N GLY A 430 -62.22 2.58 48.82
CA GLY A 430 -63.03 1.66 48.01
C GLY A 430 -64.55 1.79 48.21
N VAL A 431 -64.99 2.48 49.27
CA VAL A 431 -66.41 2.67 49.59
C VAL A 431 -66.79 4.16 49.52
N ILE A 432 -67.98 4.46 49.03
CA ILE A 432 -68.49 5.82 48.85
C ILE A 432 -70.01 5.85 48.99
N THR A 433 -70.58 6.93 49.51
CA THR A 433 -72.04 7.04 49.61
C THR A 433 -72.70 7.13 48.24
N VAL A 434 -73.91 6.59 48.07
CA VAL A 434 -74.67 6.63 46.79
C VAL A 434 -74.78 8.07 46.25
N GLU A 435 -75.04 9.06 47.12
CA GLU A 435 -75.15 10.47 46.73
C GLU A 435 -73.82 11.02 46.20
N LEU A 436 -72.73 10.84 46.96
CA LEU A 436 -71.41 11.30 46.55
C LEU A 436 -70.92 10.62 45.26
N LEU A 437 -71.24 9.33 45.04
CA LEU A 437 -70.91 8.63 43.80
C LEU A 437 -71.77 9.11 42.61
N THR A 438 -73.04 9.44 42.85
CA THR A 438 -73.93 10.02 41.83
C THR A 438 -73.42 11.39 41.39
N ASP A 439 -73.10 12.26 42.35
CA ASP A 439 -72.52 13.58 42.10
C ASP A 439 -71.16 13.46 41.42
N ALA A 440 -70.38 12.45 41.81
CA ALA A 440 -69.10 12.16 41.22
C ALA A 440 -69.25 11.80 39.73
N LEU A 441 -70.07 10.81 39.37
CA LEU A 441 -70.30 10.43 37.97
C LEU A 441 -70.88 11.58 37.15
N HIS A 442 -71.80 12.36 37.72
CA HIS A 442 -72.36 13.54 37.05
C HIS A 442 -71.31 14.64 36.81
N LYS A 443 -70.40 14.85 37.77
CA LYS A 443 -69.26 15.77 37.62
C LYS A 443 -68.25 15.26 36.59
N ALA A 444 -68.01 13.95 36.54
CA ALA A 444 -67.17 13.34 35.50
C ALA A 444 -67.76 13.54 34.09
N ALA A 445 -69.09 13.42 33.95
CA ALA A 445 -69.80 13.71 32.71
C ALA A 445 -69.62 15.17 32.25
N SER A 446 -69.64 16.13 33.19
CA SER A 446 -69.49 17.56 32.89
C SER A 446 -68.05 18.01 32.61
N ILE A 447 -67.06 17.44 33.31
CA ILE A 447 -65.65 17.89 33.24
C ILE A 447 -64.87 17.15 32.16
N ALA A 448 -65.01 15.83 32.10
CA ALA A 448 -64.16 14.97 31.28
C ALA A 448 -64.93 14.24 30.18
N GLY A 449 -66.25 14.14 30.31
CA GLY A 449 -67.16 13.64 29.28
C GLY A 449 -66.73 12.29 28.71
N MET A 450 -66.53 12.25 27.38
CA MET A 450 -66.16 11.04 26.63
C MET A 450 -64.82 10.44 27.04
N LYS A 451 -63.99 11.15 27.83
CA LYS A 451 -62.72 10.60 28.35
C LYS A 451 -62.91 9.61 29.50
N MET A 452 -64.06 9.66 30.16
CA MET A 452 -64.34 8.94 31.41
C MET A 452 -65.57 8.05 31.30
N LEU A 453 -66.56 8.47 30.52
CA LEU A 453 -67.87 7.85 30.44
C LEU A 453 -68.28 7.64 28.97
N PRO A 454 -69.13 6.64 28.70
CA PRO A 454 -69.72 6.47 27.38
C PRO A 454 -70.61 7.66 27.03
N VAL A 455 -70.78 7.94 25.74
CA VAL A 455 -71.54 9.10 25.25
C VAL A 455 -72.95 9.15 25.84
N GLU A 456 -73.60 7.99 25.91
CA GLU A 456 -74.95 7.85 26.43
C GLU A 456 -75.08 8.09 27.94
N TRP A 457 -73.98 8.00 28.69
CA TRP A 457 -73.98 8.27 30.14
C TRP A 457 -73.86 9.76 30.45
N ILE A 458 -73.31 10.55 29.52
CA ILE A 458 -73.08 11.99 29.72
C ILE A 458 -74.41 12.73 29.84
N SER A 459 -75.46 12.27 29.16
CA SER A 459 -76.80 12.86 29.14
C SER A 459 -77.74 12.30 30.20
N LEU A 460 -77.30 11.35 31.04
CA LEU A 460 -78.15 10.75 32.06
C LEU A 460 -78.38 11.71 33.24
N PRO A 461 -79.65 11.94 33.65
CA PRO A 461 -79.93 12.75 34.83
C PRO A 461 -79.46 12.04 36.12
N PRO A 462 -79.07 12.79 37.17
CA PRO A 462 -78.63 12.23 38.46
C PRO A 462 -79.62 11.23 39.06
N SER A 463 -80.92 11.42 38.83
CA SER A 463 -81.97 10.51 39.32
C SER A 463 -81.87 9.10 38.72
N LYS A 464 -81.50 8.97 37.44
CA LYS A 464 -81.28 7.67 36.78
C LYS A 464 -79.97 7.03 37.21
N LEU A 465 -78.91 7.82 37.39
CA LEU A 465 -77.64 7.35 37.93
C LEU A 465 -77.82 6.82 39.36
N ARG A 466 -78.55 7.54 40.21
CA ARG A 466 -78.91 7.08 41.56
C ARG A 466 -79.68 5.76 41.55
N ALA A 467 -80.65 5.62 40.65
CA ALA A 467 -81.41 4.38 40.48
C ALA A 467 -80.52 3.21 40.02
N PHE A 468 -79.53 3.47 39.15
CA PHE A 468 -78.55 2.49 38.69
C PHE A 468 -77.57 2.06 39.78
N LEU A 469 -77.19 2.97 40.69
CA LEU A 469 -76.26 2.67 41.79
C LEU A 469 -76.93 1.98 42.98
N LYS A 470 -78.25 2.12 43.14
CA LYS A 470 -79.02 1.56 44.26
C LYS A 470 -78.86 0.04 44.48
N PRO A 471 -78.76 -0.82 43.43
CA PRO A 471 -78.49 -2.25 43.60
C PRO A 471 -77.10 -2.57 44.18
N PHE A 472 -76.16 -1.63 44.14
CA PHE A 472 -74.81 -1.79 44.67
C PHE A 472 -74.67 -1.28 46.11
N ASP A 473 -75.77 -0.81 46.73
CA ASP A 473 -75.80 -0.42 48.14
C ASP A 473 -75.65 -1.64 49.05
N GLN A 474 -74.63 -1.62 49.91
CA GLN A 474 -74.40 -2.69 50.86
C GLN A 474 -75.34 -2.56 52.06
N THR A 475 -76.19 -3.56 52.27
CA THR A 475 -76.95 -3.76 53.53
C THR A 475 -77.77 -2.54 54.01
N GLY A 476 -78.30 -1.72 53.08
CA GLY A 476 -79.27 -0.65 53.36
C GLY A 476 -78.68 0.62 53.98
N GLY A 477 -77.36 0.82 53.91
CA GLY A 477 -76.64 1.93 54.52
C GLY A 477 -76.34 3.13 53.61
N ASN A 478 -76.85 3.16 52.36
CA ASN A 478 -76.47 4.13 51.32
C ASN A 478 -74.96 4.16 51.00
N LEU A 479 -74.24 3.03 51.16
CA LEU A 479 -72.81 2.89 50.89
C LEU A 479 -72.56 1.90 49.74
N VAL A 480 -71.85 2.36 48.72
CA VAL A 480 -71.50 1.58 47.52
C VAL A 480 -70.00 1.30 47.51
N ASP A 481 -69.63 0.04 47.30
CA ASP A 481 -68.23 -0.30 46.95
C ASP A 481 -68.03 -0.06 45.45
N TRP A 482 -67.33 1.01 45.11
CA TRP A 482 -67.14 1.41 43.73
C TRP A 482 -66.21 0.44 42.97
N ARG A 483 -65.42 -0.38 43.66
CA ARG A 483 -64.58 -1.41 43.04
C ARG A 483 -65.45 -2.53 42.50
N ARG A 484 -66.52 -2.92 43.22
CA ARG A 484 -67.52 -3.88 42.72
C ARG A 484 -68.29 -3.33 41.53
N LEU A 485 -68.61 -2.04 41.55
CA LEU A 485 -69.22 -1.37 40.41
C LEU A 485 -68.29 -1.40 39.18
N LEU A 486 -66.99 -1.11 39.34
CA LEU A 486 -66.04 -1.18 38.24
C LEU A 486 -65.86 -2.60 37.69
N LEU A 487 -65.84 -3.62 38.54
CA LEU A 487 -65.81 -5.03 38.11
C LEU A 487 -67.07 -5.39 37.32
N PHE A 488 -68.24 -4.93 37.78
CA PHE A 488 -69.49 -5.10 37.04
C PHE A 488 -69.44 -4.41 35.66
N LEU A 489 -68.95 -3.17 35.62
CA LEU A 489 -68.81 -2.40 34.38
C LEU A 489 -67.71 -2.94 33.46
N ALA A 490 -66.74 -3.66 34.01
CA ALA A 490 -65.70 -4.37 33.27
C ALA A 490 -66.24 -5.62 32.53
N GLU A 491 -67.46 -6.08 32.84
CA GLU A 491 -68.17 -7.18 32.14
C GLU A 491 -67.27 -8.40 31.84
N LEU A 492 -66.46 -8.80 32.82
CA LEU A 492 -65.49 -9.88 32.66
C LEU A 492 -66.19 -11.23 32.47
N PRO A 493 -65.60 -12.17 31.70
CA PRO A 493 -66.11 -13.54 31.64
C PRO A 493 -66.05 -14.19 33.03
N PRO A 494 -67.00 -15.09 33.34
CA PRO A 494 -67.02 -15.77 34.64
C PRO A 494 -65.75 -16.61 34.82
N ALA A 495 -65.10 -16.47 35.98
CA ALA A 495 -63.91 -17.23 36.31
C ALA A 495 -64.25 -18.70 36.56
N LYS A 496 -63.47 -19.63 35.99
CA LYS A 496 -63.55 -21.06 36.35
C LYS A 496 -62.74 -21.31 37.62
N GLU A 497 -63.18 -22.28 38.42
CA GLU A 497 -62.51 -22.63 39.68
C GLU A 497 -61.05 -23.06 39.47
N GLU A 498 -60.75 -23.71 38.35
CA GLU A 498 -59.39 -24.14 37.97
C GLU A 498 -58.45 -22.96 37.72
N ASP A 499 -58.94 -21.91 37.05
CA ASP A 499 -58.14 -20.72 36.71
C ASP A 499 -57.80 -19.92 37.98
N LEU A 500 -58.76 -19.79 38.90
CA LEU A 500 -58.53 -19.14 40.19
C LEU A 500 -57.56 -19.95 41.08
N LYS A 501 -57.71 -21.28 41.14
CA LYS A 501 -56.77 -22.15 41.86
C LYS A 501 -55.35 -22.03 41.30
N ARG A 502 -55.20 -21.92 39.98
CA ARG A 502 -53.91 -21.72 39.32
C ARG A 502 -53.25 -20.41 39.74
N ILE A 503 -54.01 -19.31 39.79
CA ILE A 503 -53.51 -18.01 40.23
C ILE A 503 -53.06 -18.08 41.70
N VAL A 504 -53.87 -18.68 42.58
CA VAL A 504 -53.54 -18.83 44.01
C VAL A 504 -52.32 -19.72 44.23
N GLN A 505 -52.19 -20.83 43.48
CA GLN A 505 -51.01 -21.69 43.51
C GLN A 505 -49.75 -20.94 43.05
N LEU A 506 -49.83 -20.17 41.97
CA LEU A 506 -48.72 -19.38 41.45
C LEU A 506 -48.23 -18.34 42.46
N LEU A 507 -49.14 -17.64 43.15
CA LEU A 507 -48.79 -16.70 44.21
C LEU A 507 -48.16 -17.41 45.42
N ARG A 508 -48.64 -18.61 45.78
CA ARG A 508 -48.09 -19.43 46.86
C ARG A 508 -46.68 -19.94 46.54
N ASP A 509 -46.44 -20.39 45.31
CA ASP A 509 -45.12 -20.84 44.84
C ASP A 509 -44.09 -19.70 44.86
N ARG A 510 -44.55 -18.47 44.56
CA ARG A 510 -43.75 -17.23 44.67
C ARG A 510 -43.60 -16.71 46.10
N LYS A 511 -44.20 -17.36 47.10
CA LYS A 511 -44.22 -16.95 48.53
C LYS A 511 -44.80 -15.54 48.75
N LEU A 512 -45.74 -15.12 47.91
CA LEU A 512 -46.41 -13.82 48.02
C LEU A 512 -47.74 -13.95 48.80
N PRO A 513 -48.02 -13.07 49.78
CA PRO A 513 -49.29 -13.10 50.50
C PRO A 513 -50.44 -12.57 49.63
N LEU A 514 -51.59 -13.24 49.64
CA LEU A 514 -52.76 -12.86 48.84
C LEU A 514 -53.31 -11.46 49.17
N THR A 515 -53.10 -11.00 50.40
CA THR A 515 -53.60 -9.72 50.90
C THR A 515 -52.79 -8.51 50.44
N ALA A 516 -51.53 -8.72 50.04
CA ALA A 516 -50.58 -7.64 49.73
C ALA A 516 -49.52 -8.11 48.73
N VAL A 517 -49.84 -8.02 47.43
CA VAL A 517 -48.94 -8.40 46.34
C VAL A 517 -48.38 -7.13 45.68
N PRO A 518 -47.05 -6.96 45.53
CA PRO A 518 -46.49 -5.81 44.83
C PRO A 518 -47.05 -5.65 43.42
N MET A 519 -47.39 -4.42 43.01
CA MET A 519 -48.04 -4.12 41.72
C MET A 519 -47.29 -4.71 40.52
N GLN A 520 -45.95 -4.69 40.56
CA GLN A 520 -45.10 -5.26 39.50
C GLN A 520 -45.27 -6.79 39.37
N GLU A 521 -45.38 -7.50 40.48
CA GLU A 521 -45.60 -8.94 40.50
C GLU A 521 -47.05 -9.28 40.11
N ALA A 522 -48.02 -8.51 40.62
CA ALA A 522 -49.43 -8.68 40.28
C ALA A 522 -49.71 -8.46 38.78
N ALA A 523 -49.03 -7.49 38.15
CA ALA A 523 -49.12 -7.24 36.72
C ALA A 523 -48.60 -8.41 35.86
N GLN A 524 -47.67 -9.22 36.38
CA GLN A 524 -47.12 -10.39 35.68
C GLN A 524 -47.99 -11.64 35.80
N VAL A 525 -48.90 -11.70 36.77
CA VAL A 525 -49.81 -12.85 36.95
C VAL A 525 -50.85 -12.82 35.84
N LYS A 526 -50.99 -13.88 35.05
CA LYS A 526 -51.98 -13.94 33.97
C LYS A 526 -53.38 -14.23 34.52
N PHE A 527 -54.34 -13.35 34.24
CA PHE A 527 -55.75 -13.49 34.66
C PHE A 527 -56.55 -14.31 33.64
N TRP A 528 -57.65 -14.92 34.09
CA TRP A 528 -58.49 -15.85 33.30
C TRP A 528 -59.16 -15.20 32.07
N PHE A 529 -59.29 -13.86 32.05
CA PHE A 529 -59.88 -13.12 30.95
C PHE A 529 -58.85 -12.62 29.92
N GLU A 530 -57.55 -12.82 30.15
CA GLU A 530 -56.50 -12.39 29.21
C GLU A 530 -56.38 -13.30 27.98
N ASP A 531 -56.93 -14.51 28.03
CA ASP A 531 -56.93 -15.48 26.92
C ASP A 531 -58.03 -15.23 25.88
N ALA A 532 -59.02 -14.40 26.22
CA ALA A 532 -60.05 -13.98 25.29
C ALA A 532 -59.50 -12.86 24.40
N THR A 533 -58.72 -13.20 23.36
CA THR A 533 -58.28 -12.22 22.37
C THR A 533 -59.48 -11.76 21.54
N PRO A 534 -59.91 -10.48 21.63
CA PRO A 534 -60.96 -9.94 20.77
C PRO A 534 -60.51 -9.98 19.29
N ALA A 535 -61.47 -10.17 18.38
CA ALA A 535 -61.19 -10.15 16.95
C ALA A 535 -60.70 -8.75 16.52
N CYS A 536 -59.62 -8.69 15.74
CA CYS A 536 -59.12 -7.44 15.17
C CYS A 536 -59.40 -7.37 13.67
N THR A 537 -59.92 -6.24 13.23
CA THR A 537 -60.12 -5.88 11.82
C THR A 537 -59.35 -4.61 11.49
N THR A 538 -58.89 -4.45 10.27
CA THR A 538 -58.21 -3.22 9.84
C THR A 538 -59.25 -2.22 9.33
N ALA A 539 -59.30 -1.03 9.91
CA ALA A 539 -60.12 0.06 9.40
C ALA A 539 -59.59 0.56 8.03
N PRO A 540 -60.41 1.28 7.25
CA PRO A 540 -60.02 1.84 5.95
C PRO A 540 -58.80 2.79 6.01
N ASP A 541 -58.51 3.33 7.20
CA ASP A 541 -57.37 4.20 7.51
C ASP A 541 -56.11 3.43 7.94
N GLY A 542 -56.13 2.10 7.87
CA GLY A 542 -55.02 1.22 8.23
C GLY A 542 -54.86 0.97 9.74
N ARG A 543 -55.75 1.50 10.59
CA ARG A 543 -55.70 1.26 12.05
C ARG A 543 -56.27 -0.10 12.41
N ALA A 544 -55.66 -0.77 13.38
CA ALA A 544 -56.24 -1.96 13.98
C ALA A 544 -57.46 -1.55 14.82
N VAL A 545 -58.64 -2.06 14.47
CA VAL A 545 -59.88 -1.96 15.22
C VAL A 545 -60.11 -3.28 15.91
N MET A 546 -60.28 -3.24 17.22
CA MET A 546 -60.47 -4.41 18.05
C MET A 546 -61.93 -4.47 18.50
N GLN A 547 -62.60 -5.59 18.21
CA GLN A 547 -63.99 -5.83 18.58
C GLN A 547 -64.07 -6.22 20.07
N GLY A 548 -64.11 -5.21 20.94
CA GLY A 548 -64.12 -5.39 22.38
C GLY A 548 -63.06 -4.54 23.10
N ARG A 549 -62.71 -4.95 24.31
CA ARG A 549 -61.81 -4.24 25.22
C ARG A 549 -60.42 -4.87 25.21
N ASP A 550 -59.40 -4.05 25.45
CA ASP A 550 -58.02 -4.50 25.61
C ASP A 550 -57.89 -5.16 26.99
N PRO A 551 -57.73 -6.50 27.06
CA PRO A 551 -57.68 -7.21 28.33
C PRO A 551 -56.53 -6.74 29.22
N LYS A 552 -55.43 -6.22 28.65
CA LYS A 552 -54.29 -5.71 29.41
C LYS A 552 -54.63 -4.41 30.14
N ARG A 553 -55.32 -3.49 29.47
CA ARG A 553 -55.78 -2.23 30.08
C ARG A 553 -56.90 -2.45 31.08
N VAL A 554 -57.79 -3.42 30.83
CA VAL A 554 -58.82 -3.81 31.79
C VAL A 554 -58.18 -4.38 33.06
N LYS A 555 -57.16 -5.25 32.94
CA LYS A 555 -56.38 -5.75 34.07
C LYS A 555 -55.71 -4.62 34.85
N GLU A 556 -55.08 -3.66 34.16
CA GLU A 556 -54.47 -2.50 34.79
C GLU A 556 -55.49 -1.70 35.63
N ALA A 557 -56.69 -1.47 35.09
CA ALA A 557 -57.77 -0.79 35.80
C ALA A 557 -58.23 -1.55 37.06
N ILE A 558 -58.28 -2.88 37.00
CA ILE A 558 -58.64 -3.74 38.13
C ILE A 558 -57.56 -3.72 39.21
N LEU A 559 -56.29 -3.93 38.84
CA LEU A 559 -55.16 -3.86 39.79
C LEU A 559 -55.07 -2.46 40.44
N LEU A 560 -55.39 -1.41 39.69
CA LEU A 560 -55.47 -0.05 40.23
C LEU A 560 -56.63 0.10 41.24
N ALA A 561 -57.78 -0.54 41.01
CA ALA A 561 -58.94 -0.47 41.89
C ALA A 561 -58.69 -1.15 43.25
N PHE A 562 -57.91 -2.23 43.25
CA PHE A 562 -57.61 -3.04 44.44
C PHE A 562 -56.21 -2.80 45.03
N SER A 563 -55.48 -1.80 44.53
CA SER A 563 -54.22 -1.37 45.15
C SER A 563 -54.42 -0.40 46.29
N ASP A 564 -53.60 -0.53 47.30
CA ASP A 564 -53.42 0.48 48.33
C ASP A 564 -52.54 1.65 47.82
N GLY A 565 -52.37 2.68 48.65
CA GLY A 565 -51.48 3.81 48.32
C GLY A 565 -49.99 3.44 48.26
N SER A 566 -49.63 2.20 48.59
CA SER A 566 -48.27 1.66 48.77
C SER A 566 -47.75 0.92 47.53
N GLN A 567 -48.52 0.87 46.44
CA GLN A 567 -48.29 -0.01 45.29
C GLN A 567 -48.38 -1.51 45.59
N GLU A 568 -49.13 -1.90 46.61
CA GLU A 568 -49.49 -3.30 46.87
C GLU A 568 -50.96 -3.52 46.47
N VAL A 569 -51.27 -4.67 45.90
CA VAL A 569 -52.60 -5.07 45.42
C VAL A 569 -53.11 -6.20 46.29
N CYS A 570 -54.34 -6.07 46.78
CA CYS A 570 -55.03 -7.16 47.47
C CYS A 570 -55.66 -8.11 46.44
N MET A 571 -55.02 -9.25 46.20
CA MET A 571 -55.46 -10.29 45.24
C MET A 571 -56.48 -11.28 45.84
N GLU A 572 -56.80 -11.16 47.12
CA GLU A 572 -57.87 -11.93 47.79
C GLU A 572 -59.29 -11.45 47.41
N HIS A 573 -59.43 -10.17 47.07
CA HIS A 573 -60.69 -9.54 46.63
C HIS A 573 -60.84 -9.66 45.12
#